data_AF-A0A7U6KH21-F1
#
_entry.id   AF-A0A7U6KH21-F1
#
_cell.length_a   1.000
_cell.length_b   1.000
_cell.length_c   1.000
_cell.angle_alpha   90.00
_cell.angle_beta   90.00
_cell.angle_gamma   90.00
#
_symmetry.space_group_name_H-M   'P 1'
#
loop_
_entity.id
_entity.type
_entity.pdbx_description
1 polymer ?
#
loop_
_entity_poly.entity_id
_entity_poly.type
_entity_poly.pdbx_seq_one_letter_code
_entity_poly.pdbx_strand_id
1 'polypeptide(L)'
;MGRFGFSYIGLLFLILLFLPNIFWTKRKPDGYEATKENKILLAMERVGQVSVTTLVLICGNLNLRKWSWWSLWLVAAIVWILLYEYWWIRYFRSERKLSDFYSSLFMIPVGGATLPILAFLCLSMYGRLIVLLTATIILGIGHIGIHLQHAKEINVL
;
A
#
# COMPACT_ATOMS: atom_id res chain seq x y z
N MET A 1 -6.26 -2.35 23.44
CA MET A 1 -6.06 -3.59 22.66
C MET A 1 -7.28 -3.82 21.76
N GLY A 2 -7.06 -4.19 20.49
CA GLY A 2 -8.13 -4.39 19.52
C GLY A 2 -8.99 -5.60 19.86
N ARG A 3 -10.29 -5.54 19.58
CA ARG A 3 -11.13 -6.75 19.57
C ARG A 3 -10.71 -7.59 18.38
N PHE A 4 -10.25 -8.80 18.67
CA PHE A 4 -10.11 -9.83 17.65
C PHE A 4 -11.48 -10.11 17.03
N GLY A 5 -11.52 -10.10 15.71
CA GLY A 5 -12.74 -10.29 14.93
C GLY A 5 -12.48 -10.00 13.46
N PHE A 6 -13.25 -10.63 12.59
CA PHE A 6 -13.09 -10.44 11.15
C PHE A 6 -13.38 -9.00 10.73
N SER A 7 -12.51 -8.40 9.92
CA SER A 7 -12.76 -7.09 9.31
C SER A 7 -13.15 -7.17 7.84
N TYR A 8 -14.41 -6.83 7.54
CA TYR A 8 -14.87 -6.70 6.15
C TYR A 8 -14.32 -5.43 5.47
N ILE A 9 -14.11 -4.34 6.22
CA ILE A 9 -13.43 -3.15 5.70
C ILE A 9 -11.98 -3.48 5.36
N GLY A 10 -11.30 -4.21 6.25
CA GLY A 10 -9.95 -4.68 6.01
C GLY A 10 -9.86 -5.57 4.77
N LEU A 11 -10.78 -6.53 4.62
CA LEU A 11 -10.87 -7.35 3.41
C LEU A 11 -11.07 -6.49 2.15
N LEU A 12 -11.97 -5.51 2.18
CA LEU A 12 -12.21 -4.63 1.05
C LEU A 12 -10.94 -3.86 0.63
N PHE A 13 -10.20 -3.33 1.61
CA PHE A 13 -8.92 -2.66 1.34
C PHE A 13 -7.88 -3.60 0.72
N LEU A 14 -7.82 -4.86 1.17
CA LEU A 14 -6.93 -5.85 0.56
C LEU A 14 -7.37 -6.22 -0.85
N ILE A 15 -8.67 -6.34 -1.12
CA ILE A 15 -9.17 -6.58 -2.48
C ILE A 15 -8.76 -5.43 -3.40
N LEU A 16 -9.03 -4.18 -3.00
CA LEU A 16 -8.63 -3.00 -3.77
C LEU A 16 -7.11 -2.98 -3.99
N LEU A 17 -6.31 -3.23 -2.95
CA LEU A 17 -4.86 -3.29 -3.08
C LEU A 17 -4.40 -4.38 -4.07
N PHE A 18 -4.91 -5.60 -3.96
CA PHE A 18 -4.36 -6.74 -4.72
C PHE A 18 -4.92 -6.86 -6.14
N LEU A 19 -6.13 -6.38 -6.40
CA LEU A 19 -6.78 -6.53 -7.70
C LEU A 19 -5.94 -5.94 -8.86
N PRO A 20 -5.49 -4.67 -8.83
CA PRO A 20 -4.67 -4.11 -9.90
C PRO A 20 -3.28 -4.74 -9.96
N ASN A 21 -2.69 -5.10 -8.80
CA ASN A 21 -1.43 -5.84 -8.74
C ASN A 21 -1.52 -7.21 -9.45
N ILE A 22 -2.62 -7.94 -9.28
CA ILE A 22 -2.85 -9.22 -9.98
C ILE A 22 -2.95 -8.99 -11.49
N PHE A 23 -3.64 -7.95 -11.95
CA PHE A 23 -3.69 -7.62 -13.38
C PHE A 23 -2.30 -7.26 -13.93
N TRP A 24 -1.49 -6.57 -13.15
CA TRP A 24 -0.11 -6.23 -13.52
C TRP A 24 0.81 -7.45 -13.60
N THR A 25 0.76 -8.37 -12.62
CA THR A 25 1.63 -9.56 -12.64
C THR A 25 1.43 -10.45 -13.87
N LYS A 26 0.23 -10.45 -14.46
CA LYS A 26 -0.07 -11.16 -15.72
C LYS A 26 0.51 -10.48 -16.98
N ARG A 27 0.96 -9.23 -16.87
CA ARG A 27 1.40 -8.37 -17.97
C ARG A 27 2.68 -7.60 -17.59
N LYS A 28 3.63 -8.29 -16.96
CA LYS A 28 4.90 -7.67 -16.54
C LYS A 28 5.67 -7.18 -17.76
N PRO A 29 6.18 -5.93 -17.76
CA PRO A 29 7.12 -5.48 -18.77
C PRO A 29 8.46 -6.23 -18.63
N ASP A 30 9.09 -6.53 -19.77
CA ASP A 30 10.40 -7.16 -19.84
C ASP A 30 11.49 -6.27 -19.21
N GLY A 31 12.40 -6.86 -18.43
CA GLY A 31 13.56 -6.16 -17.84
C GLY A 31 13.50 -5.88 -16.33
N TYR A 32 12.55 -6.44 -15.59
CA TYR A 32 12.54 -6.37 -14.12
C TYR A 32 13.58 -7.35 -13.52
N GLU A 33 14.79 -6.89 -13.26
CA GLU A 33 15.83 -7.67 -12.56
C GLU A 33 15.93 -7.25 -11.08
N ALA A 34 15.49 -8.12 -10.17
CA ALA A 34 15.52 -7.90 -8.71
C ALA A 34 16.90 -8.17 -8.06
N THR A 35 17.99 -8.14 -8.84
CA THR A 35 19.29 -8.74 -8.44
C THR A 35 20.11 -7.88 -7.48
N LYS A 36 19.71 -6.64 -7.17
CA LYS A 36 20.46 -5.70 -6.31
C LYS A 36 19.68 -5.07 -5.15
N GLU A 37 18.56 -5.66 -4.74
CA GLU A 37 17.77 -5.10 -3.63
C GLU A 37 18.51 -5.18 -2.27
N ASN A 38 18.37 -4.14 -1.46
CA ASN A 38 18.88 -4.15 -0.08
C ASN A 38 18.12 -5.19 0.76
N LYS A 39 18.85 -6.20 1.26
CA LYS A 39 18.28 -7.31 2.04
C LYS A 39 17.55 -6.87 3.32
N ILE A 40 17.96 -5.77 3.94
CA ILE A 40 17.29 -5.23 5.13
C ILE A 40 15.93 -4.64 4.74
N LEU A 41 15.87 -3.85 3.67
CA LEU A 41 14.61 -3.28 3.17
C LEU A 41 13.65 -4.39 2.71
N LEU A 42 14.17 -5.43 2.06
CA LEU A 42 13.39 -6.59 1.66
C LEU A 42 12.82 -7.34 2.87
N ALA A 43 13.62 -7.56 3.91
CA ALA A 43 13.13 -8.17 5.14
C ALA A 43 12.02 -7.32 5.79
N MET A 44 12.20 -5.99 5.85
CA MET A 44 11.17 -5.07 6.36
C MET A 44 9.89 -5.12 5.54
N GLU A 45 9.99 -5.13 4.21
CA GLU A 45 8.83 -5.27 3.32
C GLU A 45 8.10 -6.58 3.57
N ARG A 46 8.80 -7.73 3.60
CA ARG A 46 8.17 -9.05 3.78
C ARG A 46 7.49 -9.18 5.15
N VAL A 47 8.19 -8.80 6.22
CA VAL A 47 7.64 -8.84 7.57
C VAL A 47 6.45 -7.89 7.69
N GLY A 48 6.57 -6.67 7.15
CA GLY A 48 5.50 -5.69 7.11
C GLY A 48 4.29 -6.17 6.33
N GLN A 49 4.49 -6.79 5.17
CA GLN A 49 3.42 -7.26 4.28
C GLN A 49 2.60 -8.37 4.95
N VAL A 50 3.27 -9.38 5.51
CA VAL A 50 2.61 -10.46 6.25
C VAL A 50 1.88 -9.92 7.47
N SER A 51 2.50 -8.99 8.20
CA SER A 51 1.92 -8.40 9.41
C SER A 51 0.68 -7.56 9.08
N VAL A 52 0.76 -6.64 8.12
CA VAL A 52 -0.35 -5.75 7.74
C VAL A 52 -1.51 -6.56 7.18
N THR A 53 -1.26 -7.46 6.23
CA THR A 53 -2.33 -8.29 5.63
C THR A 53 -3.06 -9.14 6.67
N THR A 54 -2.34 -9.72 7.62
CA THR A 54 -2.92 -10.52 8.70
C THR A 54 -3.71 -9.64 9.67
N LEU A 55 -3.11 -8.57 10.19
CA LEU A 55 -3.71 -7.68 11.19
C LEU A 55 -4.98 -7.00 10.67
N VAL A 56 -4.98 -6.59 9.40
CA VAL A 56 -6.12 -5.93 8.77
C VAL A 56 -7.34 -6.86 8.72
N LEU A 57 -7.14 -8.19 8.60
CA LEU A 57 -8.24 -9.15 8.56
C LEU A 57 -8.76 -9.54 9.95
N ILE A 58 -7.88 -9.65 10.94
CA ILE A 58 -8.24 -10.17 12.27
C ILE A 58 -8.64 -9.09 13.29
N CYS A 59 -8.55 -7.81 12.92
CA CYS A 59 -8.92 -6.70 13.80
C CYS A 59 -10.30 -6.13 13.47
N GLY A 60 -11.34 -6.62 14.16
CA GLY A 60 -12.73 -6.19 13.96
C GLY A 60 -12.98 -4.71 14.28
N ASN A 61 -12.07 -4.06 15.00
CA ASN A 61 -12.06 -2.61 15.24
C ASN A 61 -12.07 -1.76 13.96
N LEU A 62 -11.66 -2.34 12.82
CA LEU A 62 -11.65 -1.69 11.52
C LEU A 62 -13.02 -1.65 10.84
N ASN A 63 -14.00 -2.40 11.35
CA ASN A 63 -15.37 -2.36 10.84
C ASN A 63 -16.06 -1.03 11.16
N LEU A 64 -17.10 -0.73 10.41
CA LEU A 64 -17.88 0.49 10.60
C LEU A 64 -18.44 0.55 12.02
N ARG A 65 -18.24 1.71 12.63
CA ARG A 65 -18.77 2.08 13.95
C ARG A 65 -19.69 3.28 13.78
N LYS A 66 -20.45 3.60 14.83
CA LYS A 66 -21.24 4.83 14.87
C LYS A 66 -20.37 6.03 14.48
N TRP A 67 -20.93 6.90 13.65
CA TRP A 67 -20.21 8.05 13.13
C TRP A 67 -19.69 8.94 14.26
N SER A 68 -18.46 9.42 14.11
CA SER A 68 -17.84 10.39 15.00
C SER A 68 -16.78 11.17 14.22
N TRP A 69 -16.25 12.25 14.80
CA TRP A 69 -15.11 12.97 14.23
C TRP A 69 -13.90 12.05 13.95
N TRP A 70 -13.76 10.95 14.70
CA TRP A 70 -12.69 9.96 14.45
C TRP A 70 -12.90 9.15 13.16
N SER A 71 -14.12 9.06 12.66
CA SER A 71 -14.43 8.39 11.39
C SER A 71 -13.84 9.12 10.19
N LEU A 72 -13.38 10.37 10.33
CA LEU A 72 -12.64 11.09 9.28
C LEU A 72 -11.35 10.36 8.88
N TRP A 73 -10.72 9.61 9.79
CA TRP A 73 -9.57 8.76 9.44
C TRP A 73 -9.92 7.67 8.42
N LEU A 74 -11.13 7.09 8.52
CA LEU A 74 -11.60 6.12 7.53
C LEU A 74 -11.88 6.80 6.19
N VAL A 75 -12.47 8.00 6.20
CA VAL A 75 -12.67 8.80 4.97
C VAL A 75 -11.33 9.09 4.30
N ALA A 76 -10.33 9.53 5.06
CA ALA A 76 -8.98 9.76 4.54
C ALA A 76 -8.35 8.48 3.96
N ALA A 77 -8.50 7.34 4.64
CA ALA A 77 -8.03 6.05 4.13
C ALA A 77 -8.69 5.67 2.80
N ILE A 78 -10.00 5.92 2.66
CA ILE A 78 -10.75 5.70 1.42
C ILE A 78 -10.26 6.62 0.31
N VAL A 79 -10.01 7.90 0.59
CA VAL A 79 -9.46 8.83 -0.40
C VAL A 79 -8.10 8.34 -0.92
N TRP A 80 -7.21 7.88 -0.03
CA TRP A 80 -5.91 7.37 -0.42
C TRP A 80 -5.99 6.10 -1.29
N ILE A 81 -6.86 5.14 -0.95
CA ILE A 81 -7.01 3.94 -1.77
C ILE A 81 -7.66 4.26 -3.13
N LEU A 82 -8.56 5.23 -3.21
CA LEU A 82 -9.13 5.67 -4.50
C LEU A 82 -8.09 6.38 -5.38
N LEU A 83 -7.21 7.19 -4.79
CA LEU A 83 -6.08 7.79 -5.52
C LEU A 83 -5.11 6.72 -6.03
N TYR A 84 -4.90 5.65 -5.26
CA TYR A 84 -4.14 4.48 -5.70
C TYR A 84 -4.79 3.76 -6.89
N GLU A 85 -6.09 3.50 -6.84
CA GLU A 85 -6.82 2.93 -7.99
C GLU A 85 -6.75 3.85 -9.22
N TYR A 86 -6.88 5.17 -9.02
CA TYR A 86 -6.73 6.14 -10.09
C TYR A 86 -5.32 6.09 -10.72
N TRP A 87 -4.27 5.97 -9.89
CA TRP A 87 -2.90 5.80 -10.37
C TRP A 87 -2.77 4.54 -11.23
N TRP A 88 -3.39 3.43 -10.83
CA TRP A 88 -3.41 2.22 -11.64
C TRP A 88 -4.13 2.38 -12.97
N ILE A 89 -5.29 3.06 -12.99
CA ILE A 89 -6.00 3.36 -14.23
C ILE A 89 -5.10 4.17 -15.17
N ARG A 90 -4.39 5.18 -14.64
CA ARG A 90 -3.41 5.97 -15.40
C ARG A 90 -2.29 5.08 -15.95
N TYR A 91 -1.72 4.21 -15.13
CA TYR A 91 -0.68 3.27 -15.53
C TYR A 91 -1.19 2.30 -16.63
N PHE A 92 -2.35 1.68 -16.47
CA PHE A 92 -2.86 0.72 -17.45
C PHE A 92 -3.26 1.36 -18.79
N ARG A 93 -3.55 2.66 -18.81
CA ARG A 93 -3.79 3.47 -20.02
C ARG A 93 -2.50 3.97 -20.70
N SER A 94 -1.37 3.96 -19.99
CA SER A 94 -0.06 4.34 -20.54
C SER A 94 0.49 3.27 -21.48
N GLU A 95 1.68 3.53 -22.04
CA GLU A 95 2.45 2.54 -22.81
C GLU A 95 2.98 1.39 -21.93
N ARG A 96 2.77 1.46 -20.61
CA ARG A 96 3.15 0.45 -19.61
C ARG A 96 4.66 0.24 -19.54
N LYS A 97 5.42 1.30 -19.79
CA LYS A 97 6.88 1.29 -19.64
C LYS A 97 7.24 1.18 -18.16
N LEU A 98 8.46 0.71 -17.88
CA LEU A 98 8.97 0.62 -16.51
C LEU A 98 9.01 2.02 -15.84
N SER A 99 9.30 3.07 -16.61
CA SER A 99 9.22 4.46 -16.16
C SER A 99 7.83 4.89 -15.71
N ASP A 100 6.78 4.38 -16.37
CA ASP A 100 5.39 4.70 -16.01
C ASP A 100 5.02 4.05 -14.67
N PHE A 101 5.61 2.89 -14.37
CA PHE A 101 5.39 2.16 -13.11
C PHE A 101 6.01 2.85 -11.90
N TYR A 102 7.11 3.57 -12.08
CA TYR A 102 7.74 4.36 -11.02
C TYR A 102 7.28 5.83 -11.01
N SER A 103 6.36 6.19 -11.90
CA SER A 103 5.89 7.56 -12.02
C SER A 103 5.23 8.08 -10.74
N SER A 104 5.50 9.34 -10.44
CA SER A 104 4.87 10.05 -9.32
C SER A 104 3.39 10.34 -9.60
N LEU A 105 2.62 10.51 -8.52
CA LEU A 105 1.26 11.05 -8.58
C LEU A 105 1.19 12.28 -7.67
N PHE A 106 0.80 13.44 -8.21
CA PHE A 106 0.70 14.68 -7.42
C PHE A 106 1.95 14.97 -6.56
N MET A 107 3.15 14.85 -7.14
CA MET A 107 4.44 15.02 -6.46
C MET A 107 4.79 13.95 -5.40
N ILE A 108 3.94 12.94 -5.19
CA ILE A 108 4.27 11.80 -4.34
C ILE A 108 5.14 10.83 -5.16
N PRO A 109 6.41 10.61 -4.79
CA PRO A 109 7.29 9.70 -5.52
C PRO A 109 6.78 8.27 -5.39
N VAL A 110 6.95 7.50 -6.46
CA VAL A 110 6.49 6.10 -6.56
C VAL A 110 5.04 5.95 -6.07
N GLY A 111 4.10 6.56 -6.79
CA GLY A 111 2.69 6.64 -6.37
C GLY A 111 2.09 5.28 -6.03
N GLY A 112 2.39 4.26 -6.83
CA GLY A 112 1.92 2.89 -6.61
C GLY A 112 2.37 2.26 -5.28
N ALA A 113 3.52 2.64 -4.73
CA ALA A 113 4.01 2.13 -3.45
C ALA A 113 3.59 3.00 -2.27
N THR A 114 3.60 4.33 -2.43
CA THR A 114 3.38 5.26 -1.33
C THR A 114 1.91 5.41 -0.95
N LEU A 115 0.99 5.43 -1.93
CA LEU A 115 -0.45 5.65 -1.69
C LEU A 115 -1.09 4.54 -0.83
N PRO A 116 -0.81 3.24 -1.04
CA PRO A 116 -1.28 2.18 -0.15
C PRO A 116 -0.83 2.37 1.29
N ILE A 117 0.44 2.73 1.51
CA ILE A 117 0.99 2.90 2.87
C ILE A 117 0.24 4.02 3.59
N LEU A 118 0.00 5.15 2.93
CA LEU A 118 -0.81 6.24 3.49
C LEU A 118 -2.23 5.79 3.83
N ALA A 119 -2.86 4.99 2.96
CA ALA A 119 -4.18 4.42 3.21
C ALA A 119 -4.20 3.54 4.47
N PHE A 120 -3.23 2.63 4.63
CA PHE A 120 -3.14 1.73 5.79
C PHE A 120 -2.75 2.48 7.07
N LEU A 121 -1.95 3.56 7.00
CA LEU A 121 -1.67 4.42 8.15
C LEU A 121 -2.97 5.07 8.66
N CYS A 122 -3.76 5.69 7.78
CA CYS A 122 -5.06 6.25 8.13
C CYS A 122 -6.03 5.17 8.67
N LEU A 123 -6.05 3.99 8.05
CA LEU A 123 -6.89 2.87 8.48
C LEU A 123 -6.50 2.37 9.88
N SER A 124 -5.21 2.30 10.19
CA SER A 124 -4.71 1.92 11.52
C SER A 124 -5.06 2.94 12.59
N MET A 125 -5.03 4.25 12.26
CA MET A 125 -5.50 5.33 13.12
C MET A 125 -7.00 5.25 13.36
N TYR A 126 -7.80 5.01 12.31
CA TYR A 126 -9.23 4.74 12.45
C TYR A 126 -9.47 3.60 13.44
N GLY A 127 -8.85 2.43 13.24
CA GLY A 127 -8.97 1.27 14.12
C GLY A 127 -8.47 1.48 15.55
N ARG A 128 -7.67 2.53 15.78
CA ARG A 128 -6.88 2.75 17.01
C ARG A 128 -5.96 1.56 17.31
N LEU A 129 -5.33 1.04 16.26
CA LEU A 129 -4.51 -0.18 16.30
C LEU A 129 -3.02 0.18 16.18
N ILE A 130 -2.38 0.40 17.33
CA ILE A 130 -0.94 0.75 17.39
C ILE A 130 -0.09 -0.33 16.71
N VAL A 131 -0.42 -1.61 16.90
CA VAL A 131 0.30 -2.73 16.27
C VAL A 131 0.22 -2.67 14.74
N LEU A 132 -0.96 -2.37 14.18
CA LEU A 132 -1.13 -2.21 12.73
C LEU A 132 -0.41 -0.96 12.23
N LEU A 133 -0.42 0.14 13.00
CA LEU A 133 0.30 1.35 12.67
C LEU A 133 1.81 1.07 12.55
N THR A 134 2.41 0.42 13.55
CA THR A 134 3.83 0.05 13.53
C THR A 134 4.16 -0.89 12.38
N ALA A 135 3.33 -1.92 12.14
CA ALA A 135 3.52 -2.83 11.01
C ALA A 135 3.47 -2.09 9.66
N THR A 136 2.58 -1.10 9.52
CA THR A 136 2.46 -0.28 8.30
C THR A 136 3.68 0.62 8.11
N ILE A 137 4.24 1.19 9.18
CA ILE A 137 5.48 1.97 9.11
C ILE A 137 6.65 1.09 8.65
N ILE A 138 6.80 -0.11 9.23
CA ILE A 138 7.85 -1.07 8.84
C ILE A 138 7.70 -1.46 7.36
N LEU A 139 6.48 -1.80 6.93
CA LEU A 139 6.18 -2.07 5.52
C LEU A 139 6.53 -0.88 4.64
N GLY A 140 6.16 0.34 5.05
CA GLY A 140 6.43 1.56 4.31
C GLY A 140 7.90 1.83 4.09
N ILE A 141 8.73 1.68 5.13
CA ILE A 141 10.19 1.86 5.03
C ILE A 141 10.78 0.86 4.04
N GLY A 142 10.39 -0.41 4.11
CA GLY A 142 10.87 -1.46 3.20
C GLY A 142 10.40 -1.24 1.76
N HIS A 143 9.08 -1.18 1.58
CA HIS A 143 8.42 -1.12 0.26
C HIS A 143 8.76 0.16 -0.51
N ILE A 144 8.61 1.34 0.12
CA ILE A 144 8.94 2.62 -0.53
C ILE A 144 10.45 2.70 -0.77
N GLY A 145 11.27 2.21 0.18
CA GLY A 145 12.72 2.20 0.04
C GLY A 145 13.21 1.41 -1.18
N ILE A 146 12.71 0.18 -1.38
CA ILE A 146 13.03 -0.64 -2.55
C ILE A 146 12.57 0.03 -3.84
N HIS A 147 11.35 0.55 -3.87
CA HIS A 147 10.84 1.21 -5.06
C HIS A 147 11.61 2.48 -5.43
N LEU A 148 12.05 3.26 -4.44
CA LEU A 148 12.92 4.43 -4.66
C LEU A 148 14.30 4.02 -5.17
N GLN A 149 14.84 2.89 -4.70
CA GLN A 149 16.09 2.34 -5.21
C GLN A 149 15.97 2.04 -6.71
N HIS A 150 14.96 1.27 -7.10
CA HIS A 150 14.74 0.95 -8.51
C HIS A 150 14.46 2.18 -9.36
N ALA A 151 13.66 3.14 -8.87
CA ALA A 151 13.37 4.37 -9.60
C ALA A 151 14.65 5.21 -9.88
N LYS A 152 15.62 5.20 -8.96
CA LYS A 152 16.93 5.82 -9.16
C LYS A 152 17.79 5.04 -10.15
N GLU A 153 17.79 3.71 -10.09
CA GLU A 153 18.56 2.86 -11.02
C GLU A 153 18.15 3.06 -12.48
N ILE A 154 16.89 3.41 -12.73
CA ILE A 154 16.36 3.70 -14.06
C ILE A 154 16.29 5.20 -14.42
N ASN A 155 16.85 6.08 -13.58
CA ASN A 155 16.84 7.55 -13.74
C ASN A 155 15.44 8.17 -13.96
N VAL A 156 14.43 7.71 -13.23
CA VAL A 156 13.04 8.23 -13.31
C VAL A 156 12.71 9.18 -12.13
N LEU A 157 13.67 9.37 -11.21
CA LEU A 157 13.69 10.37 -10.15
C LEU A 157 15.04 11.09 -10.16
#